data_AF-R2SKI4-F1
#
_entry.id   AF-R2SKI4-F1
#
_cell.length_a   1.000
_cell.length_b   1.000
_cell.length_c   1.000
_cell.angle_alpha   90.00
_cell.angle_beta   90.00
_cell.angle_gamma   90.00
#
_symmetry.space_group_name_H-M   'P 1'
#
loop_
_entity.id
_entity.type
_entity.pdbx_description
1 polymer ?
#
loop_
_entity_poly.entity_id
_entity_poly.type
_entity_poly.pdbx_seq_one_letter_code
_entity_poly.pdbx_strand_id
1 'polypeptide(L)'
;MGQSQESNTITYQEILAVKATLCELKSWHEALHFMFHFLDTKKVRTTREIEACSEIFGVVYQNFGTLSTTLFLLYETFDND
;
A
#
# COMPACT_ATOMS: atom_id res chain seq x y z
N MET A 1 -10.46 -43.91 -7.72
CA MET A 1 -10.19 -43.04 -6.57
C MET A 1 -9.69 -41.73 -7.13
N GLY A 2 -10.60 -40.80 -7.39
CA GLY A 2 -10.28 -39.51 -8.01
C GLY A 2 -9.86 -38.54 -6.93
N GLN A 3 -8.62 -38.06 -6.98
CA GLN A 3 -8.27 -36.82 -6.30
C GLN A 3 -8.94 -35.70 -7.08
N SER A 4 -9.99 -35.13 -6.52
CA SER A 4 -10.56 -33.89 -7.05
C SER A 4 -9.48 -32.82 -6.90
N GLN A 5 -8.98 -32.33 -8.03
CA GLN A 5 -8.26 -31.06 -8.07
C GLN A 5 -9.15 -30.01 -7.40
N GLU A 6 -8.74 -29.51 -6.24
CA GLU A 6 -9.30 -28.29 -5.69
C GLU A 6 -9.04 -27.20 -6.73
N SER A 7 -10.13 -26.63 -7.22
CA SER A 7 -10.08 -25.58 -8.24
C SER A 7 -9.75 -24.29 -7.51
N ASN A 8 -8.54 -23.75 -7.75
CA ASN A 8 -8.03 -22.47 -7.22
C ASN A 8 -8.86 -21.31 -7.80
N THR A 9 -10.10 -21.23 -7.36
CA THR A 9 -11.11 -20.35 -7.92
C THR A 9 -11.14 -19.12 -7.05
N ILE A 10 -10.41 -18.09 -7.49
CA ILE A 10 -10.45 -16.78 -6.83
C ILE A 10 -11.90 -16.31 -6.80
N THR A 11 -12.42 -16.08 -5.60
CA THR A 11 -13.76 -15.57 -5.38
C THR A 11 -13.85 -14.11 -5.76
N TYR A 12 -15.05 -13.66 -6.15
CA TYR A 12 -15.29 -12.25 -6.44
C TYR A 12 -14.99 -11.33 -5.24
N GLN A 13 -15.16 -11.82 -4.01
CA GLN A 13 -14.84 -11.07 -2.79
C GLN A 13 -13.34 -10.83 -2.64
N GLU A 14 -12.52 -11.82 -2.96
CA GLU A 14 -11.06 -11.68 -2.94
C GLU A 14 -10.56 -10.70 -4.01
N ILE A 15 -11.15 -10.71 -5.20
CA ILE A 15 -10.85 -9.72 -6.25
C ILE A 15 -11.18 -8.30 -5.77
N LEU A 16 -12.31 -8.12 -5.09
CA LEU A 16 -12.68 -6.83 -4.52
C LEU A 16 -11.72 -6.38 -3.41
N ALA A 17 -11.27 -7.29 -2.55
CA ALA A 17 -10.29 -6.99 -1.50
C ALA A 17 -8.97 -6.53 -2.11
N VAL A 18 -8.43 -7.28 -3.09
CA VAL A 18 -7.19 -6.90 -3.81
C VAL A 18 -7.36 -5.54 -4.49
N LYS A 19 -8.49 -5.28 -5.14
CA LYS A 19 -8.77 -3.99 -5.78
C LYS A 19 -8.77 -2.83 -4.78
N ALA A 20 -9.37 -3.01 -3.60
CA ALA A 20 -9.37 -1.98 -2.56
C ALA A 20 -7.94 -1.68 -2.07
N THR A 21 -7.17 -2.74 -1.79
CA THR A 21 -5.77 -2.64 -1.36
C THR A 21 -4.91 -1.92 -2.41
N LEU A 22 -5.07 -2.22 -3.70
CA LEU A 22 -4.35 -1.54 -4.78
C LEU A 22 -4.73 -0.05 -4.91
N CYS A 23 -6.01 0.31 -4.70
CA CYS A 23 -6.46 1.70 -4.70
C CYS A 23 -5.85 2.50 -3.54
N GLU A 24 -5.78 1.91 -2.34
CA GLU A 24 -5.12 2.53 -1.19
C GLU A 24 -3.63 2.73 -1.44
N LEU A 25 -2.95 1.69 -1.95
CA LEU A 25 -1.53 1.75 -2.30
C LEU A 25 -1.23 2.89 -3.28
N LYS A 26 -2.07 3.05 -4.30
CA LYS A 26 -1.96 4.15 -5.27
C LYS A 26 -2.07 5.53 -4.59
N SER A 27 -3.06 5.70 -3.72
CA SER A 27 -3.29 6.96 -3.00
C SER A 27 -2.09 7.33 -2.11
N TRP A 28 -1.51 6.35 -1.43
CA TRP A 28 -0.32 6.55 -0.61
C TRP A 28 0.94 6.82 -1.44
N HIS A 29 1.10 6.16 -2.58
CA HIS A 29 2.19 6.42 -3.52
C HIS A 29 2.13 7.85 -4.06
N GLU A 30 0.95 8.34 -4.44
CA GLU A 30 0.75 9.73 -4.87
C GLU A 30 1.08 10.73 -3.76
N ALA A 31 0.70 10.42 -2.51
CA ALA A 31 1.08 11.23 -1.35
C ALA A 31 2.60 11.30 -1.17
N LEU A 32 3.32 10.17 -1.23
CA LEU A 32 4.79 10.13 -1.17
C LEU A 32 5.45 10.90 -2.31
N HIS A 33 4.89 10.81 -3.52
CA HIS A 33 5.39 11.55 -4.67
C HIS A 33 5.27 13.07 -4.45
N PHE A 34 4.17 13.54 -3.85
CA PHE A 34 4.01 14.95 -3.49
C PHE A 34 5.05 15.44 -2.47
N MET A 35 5.54 14.56 -1.60
CA MET A 35 6.52 14.93 -0.57
C MET A 35 7.89 15.26 -1.13
N PHE A 36 8.32 14.64 -2.22
CA PHE A 36 9.54 15.05 -2.92
C PHE A 36 9.46 16.50 -3.42
N HIS A 37 8.29 16.95 -3.86
CA HIS A 37 8.05 18.35 -4.20
C HIS A 37 8.00 19.27 -2.97
N PHE A 38 7.62 18.73 -1.81
CA PHE A 38 7.60 19.48 -0.56
C PHE A 38 9.00 19.75 -0.03
N LEU A 39 9.88 18.73 -0.10
CA LEU A 39 11.29 18.74 0.28
C LEU A 39 12.21 19.37 -0.77
N ASP A 40 11.65 19.95 -1.84
CA ASP A 40 12.42 20.70 -2.82
C ASP A 40 13.18 21.84 -2.13
N THR A 41 14.49 21.65 -2.00
CA THR A 41 15.44 22.58 -1.37
C THR A 41 15.46 23.97 -1.98
N LYS A 42 14.84 24.16 -3.16
CA LYS A 42 14.66 25.47 -3.80
C LYS A 42 13.56 26.32 -3.16
N LYS A 43 12.67 25.73 -2.35
CA LYS A 43 11.65 26.45 -1.58
C LYS A 43 12.08 26.58 -0.13
N VAL A 44 12.16 27.82 0.34
CA VAL A 44 12.35 28.09 1.78
C VAL A 44 11.06 27.71 2.50
N ARG A 45 11.14 26.69 3.36
CA ARG A 45 10.06 26.23 4.23
C ARG A 45 10.35 26.66 5.66
N THR A 46 9.31 26.94 6.43
CA THR A 46 9.43 27.14 7.87
C THR A 46 9.68 25.81 8.58
N THR A 47 10.28 25.84 9.77
CA THR A 47 10.49 24.63 10.60
C THR A 47 9.18 23.89 10.85
N ARG A 48 8.09 24.62 11.09
CA ARG A 48 6.76 24.05 11.33
C ARG A 48 6.20 23.30 10.14
N GLU A 49 6.43 23.82 8.92
CA GLU A 49 6.04 23.15 7.68
C GLU A 49 6.83 21.84 7.47
N ILE A 50 8.11 21.83 7.83
CA ILE A 50 8.96 20.64 7.76
C ILE A 50 8.51 19.59 8.77
N GLU A 51 8.22 19.99 10.02
CA GLU A 51 7.72 19.11 11.08
C GLU A 51 6.38 18.46 10.69
N ALA A 52 5.40 19.25 10.25
CA ALA A 52 4.11 18.74 9.81
C ALA A 52 4.24 17.76 8.63
N CYS A 53 5.16 18.04 7.69
CA CYS A 53 5.45 17.14 6.59
C CYS A 53 6.09 15.83 7.06
N SER A 54 7.00 15.89 8.04
CA SER A 54 7.64 14.71 8.64
C SER A 54 6.63 13.83 9.39
N GLU A 55 5.65 14.41 10.07
CA GLU A 55 4.58 13.65 10.74
C GLU A 55 3.71 12.91 9.74
N ILE A 56 3.30 13.61 8.67
CA ILE A 56 2.54 13.00 7.56
C ILE A 56 3.37 11.88 6.92
N PHE A 57 4.68 12.08 6.73
CA PHE A 57 5.58 11.04 6.21
C PHE A 57 5.53 9.78 7.06
N GLY A 58 5.66 9.94 8.37
CA GLY A 58 5.66 8.82 9.31
C GLY A 58 4.40 7.98 9.19
N VAL A 59 3.24 8.62 9.12
CA VAL A 59 1.95 7.92 8.96
C VAL A 59 1.87 7.19 7.62
N VAL A 60 2.22 7.87 6.52
CA VAL A 60 2.17 7.28 5.18
C VAL A 60 3.11 6.08 5.07
N TYR A 61 4.33 6.19 5.60
CA TYR A 61 5.33 5.12 5.57
C TYR A 61 4.89 3.88 6.38
N GLN A 62 4.32 4.09 7.58
CA GLN A 62 3.79 3.00 8.40
C GLN A 62 2.62 2.28 7.72
N ASN A 63 1.72 3.05 7.10
CA ASN A 63 0.58 2.48 6.36
C ASN A 63 1.05 1.71 5.12
N PHE A 64 2.08 2.19 4.44
CA PHE A 64 2.67 1.49 3.29
C PHE A 64 3.28 0.14 3.70
N GLY A 65 3.99 0.08 4.84
CA GLY A 65 4.51 -1.17 5.39
C GLY A 65 3.41 -2.18 5.72
N THR A 66 2.31 -1.71 6.31
CA THR A 66 1.13 -2.54 6.61
C THR A 66 0.50 -3.08 5.32
N LEU A 67 0.27 -2.22 4.32
CA LEU A 67 -0.30 -2.62 3.02
C LEU A 67 0.59 -3.62 2.27
N SER A 68 1.91 -3.41 2.28
CA SER A 68 2.86 -4.34 1.68
C SER A 68 2.81 -5.71 2.34
N THR A 69 2.64 -5.74 3.67
CA THR A 69 2.52 -6.99 4.43
C THR A 69 1.21 -7.71 4.09
N THR A 70 0.09 -6.98 4.02
CA THR A 70 -1.22 -7.54 3.62
C THR A 70 -1.20 -8.09 2.20
N LEU A 71 -0.58 -7.38 1.26
CA LEU A 71 -0.42 -7.86 -0.13
C LEU A 71 0.43 -9.12 -0.20
N PHE A 72 1.52 -9.18 0.57
CA PHE A 72 2.37 -10.37 0.66
C PHE A 72 1.61 -11.57 1.22
N LEU A 73 0.84 -11.38 2.29
CA LEU A 73 0.01 -12.45 2.88
C LEU A 73 -1.08 -12.92 1.91
N LEU A 74 -1.74 -12.01 1.18
CA LEU A 74 -2.70 -12.37 0.14
C LEU A 74 -2.03 -13.19 -0.98
N TYR A 75 -0.83 -12.79 -1.42
CA TYR A 75 -0.05 -13.53 -2.41
C TYR A 75 0.27 -14.96 -1.92
N GLU A 76 0.77 -15.10 -0.69
CA GLU A 76 1.06 -16.41 -0.09
C GLU A 76 -0.20 -17.30 0.01
N THR A 77 -1.36 -16.73 0.34
CA THR A 77 -2.62 -17.48 0.32
C THR A 77 -2.98 -17.96 -1.09
N PHE A 78 -2.75 -17.16 -2.12
CA PHE A 78 -3.01 -17.56 -3.52
C PHE A 78 -1.99 -18.53 -4.10
N ASP A 79 -0.77 -18.60 -3.56
CA ASP A 79 0.31 -19.49 -4.05
C ASP A 79 0.33 -20.84 -3.33
N ASN A 80 -0.27 -20.93 -2.13
CA ASN A 80 -0.34 -22.15 -1.32
C ASN A 80 -1.69 -22.90 -1.39
N ASP A 81 -2.72 -22.32 -2.00
CA ASP A 81 -3.93 -23.03 -2.49
C ASP A 81 -3.71 -23.40 -3.96
#